data_AF-A0A353GDG8-F1
#
_entry.id   AF-A0A353GDG8-F1
#
_cell.length_a   1.000
_cell.length_b   1.000
_cell.length_c   1.000
_cell.angle_alpha   90.00
_cell.angle_beta   90.00
_cell.angle_gamma   90.00
#
_symmetry.space_group_name_H-M   'P 1'
#
loop_
_entity.id
_entity.type
_entity.pdbx_description
1 polymer ?
#
loop_
_entity_poly.entity_id
_entity_poly.type
_entity_poly.pdbx_seq_one_letter_code
_entity_poly.pdbx_strand_id
1 'polypeptide(L)'
;ARVALVAERPVGLWEQVQGREYGFWANVNPAVSHPRWSQATERRIGESAGLFGGARINTLPFNGYGEQVAGLYTGMDLTKFY
;
A
#
# COMPACT_ATOMS: atom_id res chain seq x y z
N ALA A 1 -23.35 1.32 9.10
CA ALA A 1 -22.43 0.65 8.16
C ALA A 1 -23.07 -0.63 7.66
N ARG A 2 -22.74 -1.09 6.45
CA ARG A 2 -23.23 -2.36 5.85
C ARG A 2 -22.03 -3.23 5.48
N VAL A 3 -22.12 -4.52 5.75
CA VAL A 3 -21.17 -5.56 5.29
C VAL A 3 -21.98 -6.59 4.51
N ALA A 4 -21.46 -7.04 3.37
CA ALA A 4 -22.11 -8.05 2.54
C ALA A 4 -21.07 -9.01 1.96
N LEU A 5 -21.39 -10.29 1.93
CA LEU A 5 -20.64 -11.29 1.17
C LEU A 5 -21.17 -11.29 -0.26
N VAL A 6 -20.26 -11.16 -1.22
CA VAL A 6 -20.56 -11.07 -2.65
C VAL A 6 -19.73 -12.09 -3.41
N ALA A 7 -20.28 -12.62 -4.51
CA ALA A 7 -19.61 -13.63 -5.33
C ALA A 7 -18.48 -13.03 -6.18
N GLU A 8 -18.60 -11.75 -6.54
CA GLU A 8 -17.65 -11.04 -7.39
C GLU A 8 -16.88 -9.98 -6.60
N ARG A 9 -15.65 -9.70 -7.04
CA ARG A 9 -14.78 -8.68 -6.45
C ARG A 9 -15.44 -7.29 -6.57
N PRO A 10 -15.75 -6.60 -5.47
CA PRO A 10 -16.27 -5.24 -5.54
C PRO A 10 -15.17 -4.26 -5.95
N VAL A 11 -15.56 -3.10 -6.49
CA VAL A 11 -14.65 -2.00 -6.85
C VAL A 11 -14.53 -1.06 -5.65
N GLY A 12 -13.29 -0.76 -5.25
CA GLY A 12 -13.02 0.22 -4.19
C GLY A 12 -13.25 1.66 -4.67
N LEU A 13 -13.54 2.59 -3.75
CA LEU A 13 -13.80 3.99 -4.11
C LEU A 13 -12.65 4.63 -4.89
N TRP A 14 -11.40 4.46 -4.42
CA TRP A 14 -10.24 5.03 -5.10
C TRP A 14 -9.88 4.31 -6.40
N GLU A 15 -10.16 3.01 -6.50
CA GLU A 15 -10.06 2.26 -7.76
C GLU A 15 -11.07 2.79 -8.78
N GLN A 16 -12.31 3.09 -8.36
CA GLN A 16 -13.33 3.65 -9.24
C GLN A 16 -12.98 5.05 -9.72
N VAL A 17 -12.48 5.90 -8.82
CA VAL A 17 -12.16 7.30 -9.13
C VAL A 17 -10.84 7.43 -9.90
N GLN A 18 -9.84 6.62 -9.56
CA GLN A 18 -8.51 6.67 -10.17
C GLN A 18 -7.81 5.29 -10.14
N GLY A 19 -8.36 4.32 -10.86
CA GLY A 19 -7.81 2.96 -10.94
C GLY A 19 -6.42 2.84 -11.59
N ARG A 20 -5.90 3.91 -12.21
CA ARG A 20 -4.52 3.96 -12.69
C ARG A 20 -3.50 4.22 -11.57
N GLU A 21 -3.96 4.70 -10.43
CA GLU A 21 -3.12 5.04 -9.27
C GLU A 21 -3.36 4.10 -8.08
N TYR A 22 -4.58 3.59 -7.94
CA TYR A 22 -5.01 2.77 -6.81
C TYR A 22 -5.64 1.48 -7.30
N GLY A 23 -4.97 0.35 -7.06
CA GLY A 23 -5.50 -0.98 -7.32
C GLY A 23 -6.32 -1.53 -6.16
N PHE A 24 -6.88 -2.73 -6.37
CA PHE A 24 -7.72 -3.41 -5.40
C PHE A 24 -6.95 -3.91 -4.16
N TRP A 25 -5.78 -4.48 -4.39
CA TRP A 25 -5.01 -5.15 -3.35
C TRP A 25 -4.28 -4.16 -2.46
N ALA A 26 -3.76 -3.05 -3.03
CA ALA A 26 -3.17 -1.94 -2.30
C ALA A 26 -2.12 -2.36 -1.24
N ASN A 27 -1.40 -3.45 -1.50
CA ASN A 27 -0.37 -3.94 -0.59
C ASN A 27 0.80 -2.96 -0.57
N VAL A 28 1.27 -2.58 0.62
CA VAL A 28 2.42 -1.70 0.76
C VAL A 28 3.66 -2.35 0.15
N ASN A 29 4.17 -1.78 -0.94
CA ASN A 29 5.29 -2.31 -1.70
C ASN A 29 6.29 -1.19 -2.06
N PRO A 30 7.45 -1.10 -1.38
CA PRO A 30 8.45 -0.06 -1.66
C PRO A 30 9.10 -0.16 -3.04
N ALA A 31 9.02 -1.33 -3.70
CA ALA A 31 9.57 -1.54 -5.03
C ALA A 31 8.67 -1.01 -6.16
N VAL A 32 7.41 -0.66 -5.86
CA VAL A 32 6.48 -0.12 -6.85
C VAL A 32 6.13 1.31 -6.49
N SER A 33 6.52 2.24 -7.37
CA SER A 33 6.21 3.66 -7.19
C SER A 33 4.79 3.95 -7.61
N HIS A 34 4.15 4.88 -6.90
CA HIS A 34 2.93 5.52 -7.37
C HIS A 34 3.26 6.36 -8.62
N PRO A 35 2.32 6.55 -9.58
CA PRO A 35 2.60 7.32 -10.80
C PRO A 35 3.17 8.73 -10.58
N ARG A 36 2.90 9.31 -9.40
CA ARG A 36 3.30 10.68 -9.05
C ARG A 36 4.40 10.77 -7.98
N TRP A 37 4.75 9.68 -7.29
CA TRP A 37 5.79 9.70 -6.24
C TRP A 37 6.36 8.31 -5.94
N SER A 38 7.60 8.28 -5.43
CA SER A 38 8.21 7.05 -4.94
C SER A 38 7.61 6.61 -3.60
N GLN A 39 7.35 5.32 -3.46
CA GLN A 39 6.91 4.67 -2.22
C GLN A 39 8.07 4.10 -1.40
N ALA A 40 9.32 4.26 -1.84
CA ALA A 40 10.48 3.65 -1.20
C ALA A 40 10.77 4.21 0.21
N THR A 41 10.29 5.41 0.51
CA THR A 41 10.42 6.05 1.82
C THR A 41 9.12 6.68 2.25
N GLU A 42 8.92 6.77 3.56
CA GLU A 42 7.76 7.40 4.19
C GLU A 42 8.21 8.41 5.24
N ARG A 43 7.30 9.34 5.60
CA ARG A 43 7.53 10.31 6.67
C ARG A 43 6.83 9.82 7.93
N ARG A 44 7.60 9.46 8.95
CA ARG A 44 7.05 9.02 10.23
C ARG A 44 6.56 10.21 11.03
N ILE A 45 5.25 10.23 11.32
CA ILE A 45 4.63 11.27 12.12
C ILE A 45 4.86 10.96 13.61
N GLY A 46 5.20 11.98 14.40
CA GLY A 46 5.41 11.85 15.85
C GLY A 46 6.87 11.64 16.27
N GLU A 47 7.78 11.36 15.35
CA GLU A 47 9.22 11.44 15.62
C GLU A 47 9.72 12.88 15.45
N SER A 48 10.43 13.39 16.46
CA SER A 48 11.01 14.72 16.47
C SER A 48 12.27 14.78 15.60
N ALA A 49 12.10 14.79 14.28
CA ALA A 49 13.16 15.19 13.35
C ALA A 49 13.14 16.72 13.19
N GLY A 50 13.83 17.41 14.10
CA GLY A 50 14.06 18.86 14.02
C GLY A 50 12.81 19.74 14.00
N LEU A 51 13.01 21.03 13.69
CA LEU A 51 12.01 22.10 13.78
C LEU A 51 10.87 22.02 12.73
N PHE A 52 10.94 21.08 11.77
CA PHE A 52 10.02 20.99 10.63
C PHE A 52 9.38 19.60 10.40
N GLY A 53 9.57 18.65 11.32
CA GLY A 53 8.72 17.47 11.46
C GLY A 53 9.08 16.23 10.64
N GLY A 54 9.05 15.08 11.32
CA GLY A 54 8.97 13.71 10.82
C GLY A 54 10.24 13.17 10.18
N ALA A 55 10.86 12.17 10.80
CA ALA A 55 11.97 11.44 10.19
C ALA A 55 11.51 10.74 8.91
N ARG A 56 12.30 10.82 7.83
CA ARG A 56 12.10 9.93 6.68
C ARG A 56 12.76 8.60 6.95
N ILE A 57 11.99 7.53 6.78
CA ILE A 57 12.46 6.15 6.94
C ILE A 57 12.14 5.35 5.68
N ASN A 58 12.82 4.22 5.50
CA ASN A 58 12.51 3.30 4.40
C ASN A 58 11.18 2.60 4.67
N THR A 59 10.32 2.56 3.66
CA THR A 59 9.05 1.83 3.71
C THR A 59 9.35 0.33 3.69
N LEU A 60 8.71 -0.43 4.58
CA LEU A 60 8.89 -1.87 4.65
C LEU A 60 7.87 -2.59 3.74
N PRO A 61 8.24 -3.72 3.11
CA PRO A 61 7.29 -4.54 2.37
C PRO A 61 6.17 -5.04 3.29
N PHE A 62 4.94 -5.04 2.79
CA PHE A 62 3.73 -5.32 3.57
C PHE A 62 3.63 -4.50 4.86
N ASN A 63 4.22 -3.30 4.85
CA ASN A 63 4.31 -2.42 6.02
C ASN A 63 4.97 -3.09 7.24
N GLY A 64 5.89 -4.03 7.02
CA GLY A 64 6.59 -4.76 8.09
C GLY A 64 5.95 -6.09 8.49
N TYR A 65 4.80 -6.47 7.91
CA TYR A 65 4.08 -7.70 8.25
C TYR A 65 4.32 -8.85 7.26
N GLY A 66 5.45 -8.82 6.54
CA GLY A 66 5.75 -9.79 5.49
C GLY A 66 5.68 -11.24 5.95
N GLU A 67 6.22 -11.55 7.13
CA GLU A 67 6.23 -12.91 7.68
C GLU A 67 4.81 -13.47 7.93
N GLN A 68 3.85 -12.59 8.21
CA GLN A 68 2.48 -12.98 8.55
C GLN A 68 1.59 -13.08 7.32
N VAL A 69 1.81 -12.24 6.29
CA VAL A 69 0.85 -12.09 5.19
C VAL A 69 1.38 -12.48 3.82
N ALA A 70 2.70 -12.60 3.63
CA ALA A 70 3.26 -12.88 2.30
C ALA A 70 2.77 -14.22 1.73
N GLY A 71 2.48 -15.20 2.58
CA GLY A 71 1.96 -16.50 2.18
C GLY A 71 0.65 -16.42 1.39
N LEU A 72 -0.20 -15.42 1.66
CA LEU A 72 -1.50 -15.21 0.98
C LEU A 72 -1.35 -14.83 -0.49
N TYR A 73 -0.17 -14.32 -0.87
CA TYR A 73 0.10 -13.80 -2.22
C TYR A 73 1.14 -14.64 -2.98
N THR A 74 1.43 -15.85 -2.49
CA THR A 74 2.43 -16.74 -3.10
C THR A 74 2.05 -17.03 -4.55
N GLY A 75 2.99 -16.81 -5.48
CA GLY A 75 2.78 -17.02 -6.91
C GLY A 75 2.08 -15.88 -7.65
N MET A 76 1.71 -14.79 -6.97
CA MET A 76 1.16 -13.59 -7.60
C MET A 76 2.26 -12.63 -8.06
N ASP A 77 2.00 -11.90 -9.14
CA ASP A 77 2.85 -10.80 -9.59
C ASP A 77 2.52 -9.52 -8.81
N LEU A 78 3.25 -9.29 -7.72
CA LEU A 78 3.08 -8.13 -6.83
C LEU A 78 3.44 -6.79 -7.47
N THR A 79 3.98 -6.78 -8.68
CA THR A 79 4.23 -5.55 -9.46
C THR A 79 3.06 -5.16 -10.35
N LYS A 80 2.06 -6.05 -10.51
CA LYS A 80 0.81 -5.77 -11.23
C LYS A 80 -0.38 -5.64 -10.29
N PHE A 81 -0.29 -6.21 -9.10
CA PHE A 81 -1.35 -6.25 -8.09
C PHE A 81 -1.03 -5.33 -6.90
N TYR A 82 -0.50 -4.14 -7.17
CA TYR A 82 -0.28 -3.08 -6.18
C TYR A 82 -1.48 -2.14 -6.06
#